data_AF-A0A954YXN3-F1
#
_entry.id   AF-A0A954YXN3-F1
#
_cell.length_a   1.000
_cell.length_b   1.000
_cell.length_c   1.000
_cell.angle_alpha   90.00
_cell.angle_beta   90.00
_cell.angle_gamma   90.00
#
_symmetry.space_group_name_H-M   'P 1'
#
loop_
_entity.id
_entity.type
_entity.pdbx_description
1 polymer ?
#
loop_
_entity_poly.entity_id
_entity_poly.type
_entity_poly.pdbx_seq_one_letter_code
_entity_poly.pdbx_strand_id
1 'polypeptide(L)' 'EGNRLGRGRGFYDRFLSRKGFRGVSCAFALEDQFVESLPAREHDVRMNMLVTDQQVRRFHR' A
#
# COMPACT_ATOMS: atom_id res chain seq x y z
N GLU A 1 6.93 -3.49 4.38
CA GLU A 1 6.25 -4.52 3.56
C GLU A 1 5.16 -4.00 2.61
N GLY A 2 5.01 -2.68 2.38
CA GLY A 2 3.99 -2.15 1.48
C GLY A 2 2.53 -2.32 1.96
N ASN A 3 2.32 -2.83 3.18
CA ASN A 3 1.01 -2.83 3.84
C ASN A 3 0.56 -1.38 4.10
N ARG A 4 -0.76 -1.16 4.13
CA ARG A 4 -1.33 0.17 4.37
C ARG A 4 -2.49 0.07 5.36
N LEU A 5 -2.61 1.04 6.26
CA LEU A 5 -3.77 1.18 7.13
C LEU A 5 -4.80 2.11 6.46
N GLY A 6 -5.87 1.52 5.92
CA GLY A 6 -6.94 2.28 5.27
C GLY A 6 -7.93 2.92 6.25
N ARG A 7 -8.94 3.61 5.71
CA ARG A 7 -10.08 4.16 6.49
C ARG A 7 -11.19 3.14 6.79
N GLY A 8 -10.89 1.84 6.65
CA GLY A 8 -11.86 0.74 6.74
C GLY A 8 -12.57 0.42 5.42
N ARG A 9 -13.54 -0.51 5.48
CA ARG A 9 -14.42 -0.97 4.38
C ARG A 9 -13.73 -1.62 3.16
N GLY A 10 -12.40 -1.70 3.11
CA GLY A 10 -11.65 -2.51 2.12
C GLY A 10 -11.81 -2.07 0.66
N PHE A 11 -12.13 -0.80 0.39
CA PHE A 11 -12.38 -0.34 -0.98
C PHE A 11 -11.18 -0.53 -1.90
N TYR A 12 -9.99 -0.14 -1.45
CA TYR A 12 -8.76 -0.27 -2.23
C TYR A 12 -8.32 -1.73 -2.37
N ASP A 13 -8.50 -2.58 -1.35
CA ASP A 13 -8.20 -4.01 -1.45
C ASP A 13 -9.07 -4.68 -2.52
N ARG A 14 -10.38 -4.38 -2.52
CA ARG A 14 -11.30 -4.85 -3.56
C ARG A 14 -10.96 -4.34 -4.95
N PHE A 15 -10.48 -3.10 -5.06
CA PHE A 15 -10.12 -2.52 -6.37
C PHE A 15 -8.83 -3.13 -6.91
N LEU A 16 -7.78 -3.21 -6.09
CA LEU A 16 -6.43 -3.64 -6.49
C LEU A 16 -6.30 -5.15 -6.66
N SER A 17 -7.16 -5.94 -5.99
CA SER A 17 -7.21 -7.40 -6.16
C SER A 17 -7.93 -7.86 -7.44
N ARG A 18 -8.54 -6.94 -8.20
CA ARG A 18 -9.25 -7.29 -9.44
C ARG A 18 -8.28 -7.89 -10.45
N LYS A 19 -8.65 -9.05 -11.03
CA LYS A 19 -7.87 -9.73 -12.09
C LYS A 19 -7.51 -8.83 -13.28
N GLY A 20 -8.32 -7.80 -13.56
CA GLY A 20 -8.08 -6.86 -14.66
C GLY A 20 -7.21 -5.65 -14.30
N PHE A 21 -6.81 -5.47 -13.03
CA PHE A 21 -5.95 -4.36 -12.65
C PHE A 21 -4.55 -4.55 -13.25
N ARG A 22 -4.16 -3.61 -14.12
CA ARG A 22 -2.83 -3.57 -14.74
C ARG A 22 -2.22 -2.21 -14.44
N GLY A 23 -1.38 -2.15 -13.42
CA GLY A 23 -0.71 -0.93 -12.99
C GLY A 23 0.23 -1.16 -11.82
N VAL A 24 1.05 -0.17 -11.54
CA VAL A 24 1.90 -0.11 -10.35
C VAL A 24 1.15 0.68 -9.28
N SER A 25 0.87 0.05 -8.15
CA SER A 25 0.21 0.72 -7.02
C SER A 25 1.22 1.58 -6.25
N CYS A 26 0.97 2.89 -6.21
CA CYS A 26 1.82 3.88 -5.56
C CYS A 26 1.02 4.60 -4.46
N ALA A 27 1.49 4.51 -3.22
CA ALA A 27 0.98 5.30 -2.11
C ALA A 27 1.72 6.63 -2.00
N PHE A 28 1.02 7.66 -1.50
CA PHE A 28 1.58 8.94 -1.10
C PHE A 28 1.29 9.15 0.39
N ALA A 29 2.31 9.52 1.15
CA ALA A 29 2.19 9.84 2.57
C ALA A 29 3.33 10.75 3.00
N LEU A 30 3.27 11.34 4.19
CA LEU A 30 4.46 11.95 4.81
C LEU A 30 5.36 10.85 5.39
N GLU A 31 6.66 11.13 5.54
CA GLU A 31 7.59 10.17 6.18
C GLU A 31 7.15 9.83 7.62
N ASP A 32 6.55 10.77 8.35
CA ASP A 32 6.00 10.56 9.70
C ASP A 32 4.82 9.54 9.74
N GLN A 33 4.22 9.23 8.59
CA GLN A 33 3.17 8.21 8.47
C GLN A 33 3.73 6.84 8.11
N PHE A 34 5.03 6.75 7.81
CA PHE A 34 5.71 5.49 7.58
C PHE A 34 6.07 4.86 8.93
N VAL A 35 5.76 3.57 9.06
CA VAL A 35 6.14 2.74 10.20
C VAL A 35 6.76 1.45 9.67
N GLU A 36 7.64 0.84 10.46
CA GLU A 36 8.34 -0.39 10.05
C GLU A 36 7.38 -1.54 9.77
N SER A 37 6.32 -1.66 10.59
CA SER A 37 5.34 -2.73 10.48
C SER A 37 3.91 -2.26 10.79
N LEU A 38 2.95 -2.89 10.12
CA LEU A 38 1.52 -2.73 10.35
C LEU A 38 0.89 -4.11 10.48
N PRO A 39 -0.14 -4.27 11.33
CA PRO A 39 -0.95 -5.47 11.31
C PRO A 39 -1.61 -5.60 9.93
N ALA A 40 -1.44 -6.76 9.30
CA ALA A 40 -2.00 -7.07 8.00
C ALA A 40 -2.84 -8.34 8.08
N ARG A 41 -3.89 -8.39 7.27
CA ARG A 41 -4.73 -9.57 7.07
C ARG A 41 -4.40 -10.22 5.73
N GLU A 42 -4.76 -11.49 5.58
CA GLU A 42 -4.50 -12.26 4.36
C GLU A 42 -5.08 -11.62 3.09
N HIS A 43 -6.18 -10.87 3.21
CA HIS A 43 -6.84 -10.19 2.09
C HIS A 43 -6.31 -8.77 1.80
N ASP A 44 -5.38 -8.26 2.60
CA ASP A 44 -4.86 -6.90 2.40
C ASP A 44 -3.90 -6.87 1.20
N VAL A 45 -4.16 -5.96 0.27
CA VAL A 45 -3.34 -5.84 -0.94
C VAL A 45 -2.17 -4.90 -0.68
N ARG A 46 -0.95 -5.43 -0.81
CA ARG A 46 0.31 -4.67 -0.69
C ARG A 46 0.50 -3.68 -1.84
N MET A 47 1.02 -2.50 -1.50
CA MET A 47 1.47 -1.52 -2.49
C MET A 47 2.79 -1.93 -3.11
N ASN A 48 3.03 -1.48 -4.34
CA ASN A 48 4.33 -1.67 -5.01
C ASN A 48 5.35 -0.59 -4.61
N MET A 49 4.88 0.62 -4.28
CA MET A 49 5.76 1.72 -3.90
C MET A 49 5.07 2.71 -2.96
N LEU A 50 5.90 3.45 -2.23
CA LEU A 50 5.52 4.59 -1.40
C LEU A 50 6.42 5.77 -1.77
N VAL A 51 5.80 6.93 -2.00
CA VAL A 51 6.49 8.21 -2.16
C VAL A 51 6.16 9.05 -0.93
N THR A 52 7.21 9.56 -0.29
CA THR A 52 7.10 10.52 0.80
C THR A 52 7.72 11.86 0.43
N ASP A 53 7.61 12.83 1.33
CA ASP A 53 8.30 14.11 1.24
C ASP A 53 9.83 13.99 1.38
N GLN A 54 10.34 12.81 1.79
CA GLN A 54 11.78 12.57 1.95
C GLN A 54 12.37 11.59 0.93
N GLN A 55 11.63 10.55 0.52
CA GLN A 55 12.19 9.50 -0.34
C GLN A 55 11.13 8.66 -1.08
N VAL A 56 11.63 7.79 -1.98
CA VAL A 56 10.82 6.79 -2.68
C VAL A 56 11.23 5.40 -2.22
N ARG A 57 10.28 4.64 -1.68
CA ARG A 57 10.44 3.24 -1.26
C ARG A 57 9.74 2.32 -2.25
N ARG A 58 10.43 1.28 -2.73
CA ARG A 58 9.86 0.24 -3.58
C ARG A 58 9.75 -1.06 -2.79
N PHE A 59 8.62 -1.73 -2.89
CA PHE A 59 8.36 -3.01 -2.24
C PHE A 59 8.34 -4.10 -3.30
N HIS A 60 9.24 -5.07 -3.18
CA HIS A 60 9.21 -6.26 -4.02
C HIS A 60 8.02 -7.13 -3.61
N ARG A 61 7.35 -7.72 -4.61
CA ARG A 61 6.23 -8.64 -4.39
C ARG A 61 6.72 -9.99 -3.89
#